data_AF-A0A1G6ZW24-F1
#
_entry.id   AF-A0A1G6ZW24-F1
#
_cell.length_a   1.000
_cell.length_b   1.000
_cell.length_c   1.000
_cell.angle_alpha   90.00
_cell.angle_beta   90.00
_cell.angle_gamma   90.00
#
_symmetry.space_group_name_H-M   'P 1'
#
loop_
_entity.id
_entity.type
_entity.pdbx_description
1 polymer ?
#
loop_
_entity_poly.entity_id
_entity_poly.type
_entity_poly.pdbx_seq_one_letter_code
_entity_poly.pdbx_strand_id
1 'polypeptide(L)'
;APAPAPAPAAGGIPGDTDRSGEGTTGFAATLSGDKRPGEATAAALNGADVPIGDTSSDHRRPDEATAAAEAGIDPHSHHQPSGESAVTRPSSSHPSPAHAPSAHAAPADAPGPKPHPAGAQFVTVEDSMGIVHASRGRVAPLSPDMRSEVAIVTGLARTVFGPGDTVPWEAFAADYDLIRDRIERVVPGFEDYNARARVPGGFALPHAPRDARVFPTATGKANFTVNPVTSPEAGPGRLLLQTLRSHDQFNTTIYGLNDRYRGIHDGRRVVLVNPEDARELGLVDGAYCDLVSEWSDGDRRATHFKIVHYPTARGCAAAYYPETNILVPLDSVAEISNTPTSKSIVIRFEPDSAPAAT
;
A
#
# COMPACT_ATOMS: atom_id res chain seq x y z
N ALA A 1 -48.22 37.61 -41.26
CA ALA A 1 -47.95 36.21 -40.90
C ALA A 1 -47.64 36.17 -39.40
N PRO A 2 -48.39 35.40 -38.60
CA PRO A 2 -48.37 35.50 -37.14
C PRO A 2 -47.21 34.74 -36.51
N ALA A 3 -46.81 35.18 -35.32
CA ALA A 3 -45.75 34.62 -34.48
C ALA A 3 -46.08 33.19 -33.99
N PRO A 4 -45.08 32.32 -33.77
CA PRO A 4 -45.31 30.99 -33.23
C PRO A 4 -45.59 31.02 -31.72
N ALA A 5 -46.54 30.17 -31.33
CA ALA A 5 -47.08 29.95 -29.98
C ALA A 5 -46.04 29.35 -28.99
N PRO A 6 -46.27 29.48 -27.66
CA PRO A 6 -45.32 29.06 -26.63
C PRO A 6 -45.32 27.55 -26.39
N ALA A 7 -44.16 27.01 -26.03
CA ALA A 7 -43.98 25.61 -25.64
C ALA A 7 -44.68 25.30 -24.30
N PRO A 8 -45.30 24.11 -24.16
CA PRO A 8 -45.99 23.73 -22.93
C PRO A 8 -45.00 23.29 -21.84
N ALA A 9 -45.32 23.66 -20.60
CA ALA A 9 -44.68 23.18 -19.38
C ALA A 9 -44.92 21.69 -19.19
N ALA A 10 -43.84 20.92 -19.00
CA ALA A 10 -43.91 19.55 -18.51
C ALA A 10 -43.68 19.55 -16.99
N GLY A 11 -44.70 19.10 -16.27
CA GLY A 11 -44.74 19.02 -14.81
C GLY A 11 -43.76 18.01 -14.22
N GLY A 12 -43.38 18.27 -12.97
CA GLY A 12 -42.56 17.39 -12.17
C GLY A 12 -43.31 16.13 -11.72
N ILE A 13 -42.56 15.04 -11.64
CA ILE A 13 -42.85 13.87 -10.80
C ILE A 13 -41.58 13.66 -9.93
N PRO A 14 -41.71 13.33 -8.63
CA PRO A 14 -40.58 13.24 -7.72
C PRO A 14 -39.78 11.97 -7.98
N GLY A 15 -38.48 12.12 -8.26
CA GLY A 15 -37.54 11.03 -8.41
C GLY A 15 -36.84 10.73 -7.11
N ASP A 16 -37.37 9.74 -6.38
CA ASP A 16 -36.63 8.97 -5.39
C ASP A 16 -35.45 8.28 -6.09
N THR A 17 -34.22 8.61 -5.70
CA THR A 17 -33.01 7.89 -6.16
C THR A 17 -32.03 7.76 -5.01
N ASP A 18 -32.25 6.70 -4.24
CA ASP A 18 -31.18 5.89 -3.66
C ASP A 18 -30.20 5.50 -4.78
N ARG A 19 -28.98 6.06 -4.72
CA ARG A 19 -27.83 5.61 -5.51
C ARG A 19 -26.60 5.54 -4.62
N SER A 20 -26.45 4.38 -4.01
CA SER A 20 -25.18 3.74 -3.76
C SER A 20 -24.34 3.68 -5.05
N GLY A 21 -23.07 4.06 -4.95
CA GLY A 21 -22.16 4.14 -6.09
C GLY A 21 -20.84 4.76 -5.66
N GLU A 22 -20.04 4.00 -4.94
CA GLU A 22 -18.62 4.31 -4.75
C GLU A 22 -17.92 4.33 -6.11
N GLY A 23 -17.14 5.38 -6.36
CA GLY A 23 -16.45 5.60 -7.61
C GLY A 23 -15.33 4.58 -7.84
N THR A 24 -15.66 3.48 -8.52
CA THR A 24 -14.68 2.67 -9.26
C THR A 24 -14.34 3.36 -10.57
N THR A 25 -13.16 3.98 -10.65
CA THR A 25 -12.51 4.28 -11.94
C THR A 25 -11.50 3.17 -12.25
N GLY A 26 -11.99 2.10 -12.88
CA GLY A 26 -11.13 1.11 -13.54
C GLY A 26 -10.84 1.57 -14.97
N PHE A 27 -9.57 1.67 -15.35
CA PHE A 27 -9.16 1.79 -16.74
C PHE A 27 -8.53 0.48 -17.20
N ALA A 28 -9.23 -0.22 -18.08
CA ALA A 28 -8.70 -1.29 -18.91
C ALA A 28 -8.13 -0.65 -20.19
N ALA A 29 -6.81 -0.75 -20.39
CA ALA A 29 -6.19 -0.46 -21.67
C ALA A 29 -6.14 -1.75 -22.50
N THR A 30 -7.07 -1.88 -23.44
CA THR A 30 -7.01 -2.85 -24.54
C THR A 30 -6.01 -2.36 -25.58
N LEU A 31 -4.81 -2.95 -25.62
CA LEU A 31 -3.91 -2.83 -26.77
C LEU A 31 -4.17 -4.01 -27.71
N SER A 32 -5.08 -3.81 -28.67
CA SER A 32 -5.19 -4.67 -29.85
C SER A 32 -4.02 -4.34 -30.77
N GLY A 33 -3.21 -5.34 -31.07
CA GLY A 33 -2.03 -5.21 -31.91
C GLY A 33 -2.36 -5.06 -33.39
N ASP A 34 -1.44 -4.41 -34.10
CA ASP A 34 -1.13 -4.72 -35.48
C ASP A 34 0.38 -4.47 -35.69
N LYS A 35 1.18 -5.53 -35.69
CA LYS A 35 2.62 -5.49 -36.00
C LYS A 35 2.84 -6.21 -37.33
N ARG A 36 3.33 -5.49 -38.33
CA ARG A 36 4.08 -6.06 -39.47
C ARG A 36 5.56 -5.69 -39.33
N PRO A 37 6.50 -6.59 -39.71
CA PRO A 37 7.92 -6.40 -39.47
C PRO A 37 8.56 -5.56 -40.58
N GLY A 38 9.53 -4.72 -40.22
CA GLY A 38 10.38 -3.96 -41.13
C GLY A 38 11.79 -3.85 -40.57
N GLU A 39 12.76 -4.09 -41.43
CA GLU A 39 14.14 -4.47 -41.16
C GLU A 39 15.05 -3.37 -40.57
N ALA A 40 16.13 -3.89 -39.97
CA ALA A 40 17.37 -3.29 -39.49
C ALA A 40 17.84 -1.94 -40.06
N THR A 41 18.49 -1.16 -39.18
CA THR A 41 19.86 -0.71 -39.45
C THR A 41 20.61 -0.37 -38.16
N ALA A 42 21.73 -1.06 -37.95
CA ALA A 42 22.70 -0.77 -36.92
C ALA A 42 23.55 0.45 -37.34
N ALA A 43 23.69 1.42 -36.45
CA ALA A 43 24.70 2.46 -36.56
C ALA A 43 25.60 2.38 -35.31
N ALA A 44 26.80 1.86 -35.53
CA ALA A 44 27.89 1.88 -34.56
C ALA A 44 28.34 3.33 -34.34
N LEU A 45 28.49 3.73 -33.08
CA LEU A 45 29.29 4.89 -32.69
C LEU A 45 30.30 4.44 -31.65
N ASN A 46 31.53 4.20 -32.13
CA ASN A 46 32.73 4.20 -31.32
C ASN A 46 33.04 5.63 -30.87
N GLY A 47 33.37 5.83 -29.61
CA GLY A 47 33.84 7.14 -29.15
C GLY A 47 34.15 7.23 -27.66
N ALA A 48 35.39 6.87 -27.32
CA ALA A 48 36.22 7.37 -26.22
C ALA A 48 35.79 7.13 -24.76
N ASP A 49 36.61 6.32 -24.09
CA ASP A 49 36.75 6.24 -22.63
C ASP A 49 37.01 7.61 -22.02
N VAL A 50 36.19 7.97 -21.02
CA VAL A 50 36.47 9.05 -20.08
C VAL A 50 36.36 8.46 -18.67
N PRO A 51 37.41 8.52 -17.83
CA PRO A 51 37.34 8.00 -16.47
C PRO A 51 36.43 8.91 -15.65
N ILE A 52 35.30 8.38 -15.18
CA ILE A 52 34.45 9.06 -14.20
C ILE A 52 35.16 8.92 -12.84
N GLY A 53 35.64 10.05 -12.33
CA GLY A 53 36.25 10.16 -11.02
C GLY A 53 35.27 9.76 -9.92
N ASP A 54 35.73 8.84 -9.08
CA ASP A 54 35.10 8.43 -7.83
C ASP A 54 35.14 9.61 -6.84
N THR A 55 33.97 10.16 -6.51
CA THR A 55 33.80 11.04 -5.36
C THR A 55 32.88 10.38 -4.34
N SER A 56 33.29 9.21 -3.86
CA SER A 56 32.86 8.65 -2.58
C SER A 56 33.34 9.56 -1.44
N SER A 57 32.45 10.42 -0.93
CA SER A 57 32.61 10.98 0.41
C SER A 57 32.21 9.92 1.43
N ASP A 58 33.22 9.28 2.01
CA ASP A 58 33.15 8.34 3.13
C ASP A 58 32.38 9.00 4.31
N HIS A 59 31.14 8.57 4.53
CA HIS A 59 30.42 8.77 5.79
C HIS A 59 30.14 7.40 6.38
N ARG A 60 31.18 6.82 7.01
CA ARG A 60 31.03 5.72 7.97
C ARG A 60 29.97 6.09 9.00
N ARG A 61 28.81 5.42 8.94
CA ARG A 61 27.88 5.36 10.06
C ARG A 61 28.56 4.61 11.20
N PRO A 62 28.46 5.04 12.46
CA PRO A 62 28.95 4.24 13.58
C PRO A 62 28.17 2.92 13.67
N ASP A 63 28.88 1.83 13.90
CA ASP A 63 28.35 0.47 14.04
C ASP A 63 27.23 0.42 15.10
N GLU A 64 26.00 0.13 14.66
CA GLU A 64 24.82 -0.10 15.51
C GLU A 64 25.04 -1.20 16.56
N ALA A 65 25.99 -2.11 16.30
CA ALA A 65 26.43 -3.14 17.24
C ALA A 65 27.03 -2.56 18.54
N THR A 66 27.64 -1.37 18.47
CA THR A 66 28.27 -0.74 19.64
C THR A 66 27.23 -0.11 20.58
N ALA A 67 26.15 0.44 20.02
CA ALA A 67 25.07 1.06 20.80
C ALA A 67 24.18 0.01 21.50
N ALA A 68 23.97 -1.16 20.86
CA ALA A 68 23.20 -2.25 21.45
C ALA A 68 23.90 -2.88 22.68
N ALA A 69 25.24 -2.96 22.66
CA ALA A 69 26.03 -3.49 23.76
C ALA A 69 26.00 -2.58 25.02
N GLU A 70 25.92 -1.26 24.84
CA GLU A 70 25.80 -0.30 25.96
C GLU A 70 24.41 -0.31 26.61
N ALA A 71 23.37 -0.78 25.90
CA ALA A 71 22.00 -0.83 26.39
C ALA A 71 21.61 -2.17 27.05
N GLY A 72 22.49 -3.17 27.06
CA GLY A 72 22.21 -4.49 27.67
C GLY A 72 21.08 -5.26 26.98
N ILE A 73 20.78 -4.93 25.71
CA ILE A 73 19.76 -5.61 24.89
C ILE A 73 20.44 -6.77 24.18
N ASP A 74 20.00 -8.00 24.43
CA ASP A 74 20.44 -9.18 23.67
C ASP A 74 20.05 -9.00 22.20
N PRO A 75 21.02 -8.84 21.27
CA PRO A 75 20.74 -8.60 19.86
C PRO A 75 20.06 -9.80 19.17
N HIS A 76 19.97 -10.96 19.82
CA HIS A 76 19.29 -12.16 19.31
C HIS A 76 17.90 -12.38 19.93
N SER A 77 17.47 -11.52 20.86
CA SER A 77 16.11 -11.54 21.40
C SER A 77 15.17 -10.71 20.53
N HIS A 78 14.55 -11.33 19.51
CA HIS A 78 13.52 -10.68 18.69
C HIS A 78 12.16 -10.52 19.41
N HIS A 79 12.15 -10.51 20.74
CA HIS A 79 10.91 -10.30 21.48
C HIS A 79 10.74 -8.80 21.71
N GLN A 80 9.90 -8.16 20.88
CA GLN A 80 9.40 -6.83 21.22
C GLN A 80 8.61 -6.95 22.54
N PRO A 81 9.04 -6.30 23.64
CA PRO A 81 8.39 -6.45 24.93
C PRO A 81 6.99 -5.79 24.98
N SER A 82 6.67 -4.96 23.98
CA SER A 82 5.37 -4.30 23.83
C SER A 82 5.09 -4.04 22.35
N GLY A 83 3.96 -4.55 21.85
CA GLY A 83 3.40 -4.18 20.55
C GLY A 83 2.04 -3.53 20.74
N GLU A 84 1.88 -2.29 20.27
CA GLU A 84 0.60 -1.59 20.27
C GLU A 84 0.01 -1.59 18.85
N SER A 85 -1.30 -1.85 18.74
CA SER A 85 -2.00 -1.92 17.46
C SER A 85 -3.32 -1.15 17.57
N ALA A 86 -3.49 -0.12 16.75
CA ALA A 86 -4.72 0.64 16.62
C ALA A 86 -5.39 0.30 15.29
N VAL A 87 -6.44 -0.52 15.31
CA VAL A 87 -7.13 -0.97 14.09
C VAL A 87 -8.64 -1.02 14.31
N THR A 88 -9.39 -0.73 13.25
CA THR A 88 -10.87 -0.76 13.22
C THR A 88 -11.43 -2.19 13.09
N ARG A 89 -10.62 -3.16 12.69
CA ARG A 89 -10.96 -4.59 12.57
C ARG A 89 -9.82 -5.46 13.10
N PRO A 90 -10.13 -6.63 13.69
CA PRO A 90 -9.09 -7.61 14.02
C PRO A 90 -8.29 -7.98 12.77
N SER A 91 -6.98 -8.03 12.94
CA SER A 91 -5.99 -8.42 11.91
C SER A 91 -5.03 -9.45 12.51
N SER A 92 -4.28 -10.15 11.66
CA SER A 92 -3.27 -11.13 12.09
C SER A 92 -2.14 -10.55 12.95
N SER A 93 -2.05 -9.21 13.04
CA SER A 93 -1.14 -8.52 13.97
C SER A 93 -1.66 -8.45 15.41
N HIS A 94 -2.89 -8.91 15.69
CA HIS A 94 -3.41 -9.02 17.05
C HIS A 94 -3.06 -10.41 17.61
N PRO A 95 -2.39 -10.50 18.76
CA PRO A 95 -2.21 -11.79 19.43
C PRO A 95 -3.57 -12.32 19.91
N SER A 96 -3.66 -13.64 20.08
CA SER A 96 -4.83 -14.31 20.68
C SER A 96 -5.24 -13.58 21.98
N PRO A 97 -6.54 -13.49 22.32
CA PRO A 97 -7.11 -12.51 23.26
C PRO A 97 -6.64 -12.61 24.73
N ALA A 98 -5.59 -13.39 25.03
CA ALA A 98 -5.11 -13.58 26.38
C ALA A 98 -4.38 -12.36 26.97
N HIS A 99 -3.66 -11.51 26.20
CA HIS A 99 -2.79 -10.49 26.82
C HIS A 99 -2.53 -9.16 26.06
N ALA A 100 -3.30 -8.76 25.04
CA ALA A 100 -3.09 -7.44 24.40
C ALA A 100 -4.14 -6.40 24.80
N PRO A 101 -3.74 -5.17 25.18
CA PRO A 101 -4.65 -4.03 25.16
C PRO A 101 -4.95 -3.67 23.69
N SER A 102 -6.07 -4.14 23.17
CA SER A 102 -6.54 -3.76 21.84
C SER A 102 -7.16 -2.36 21.87
N ALA A 103 -6.48 -1.38 21.29
CA ALA A 103 -7.07 -0.05 21.08
C ALA A 103 -7.96 -0.09 19.83
N HIS A 104 -9.28 -0.06 20.04
CA HIS A 104 -10.24 0.08 18.95
C HIS A 104 -10.31 1.55 18.54
N ALA A 105 -9.76 1.86 17.37
CA ALA A 105 -9.89 3.19 16.76
C ALA A 105 -11.29 3.35 16.17
N ALA A 106 -11.96 4.45 16.50
CA ALA A 106 -13.18 4.88 15.85
C ALA A 106 -12.87 5.82 14.67
N PRO A 107 -13.82 5.99 13.73
CA PRO A 107 -13.76 7.05 12.73
C PRO A 107 -13.49 8.43 13.33
N ALA A 108 -13.05 9.39 12.51
CA ALA A 108 -12.79 10.77 12.95
C ALA A 108 -13.96 11.43 13.72
N ASP A 109 -15.19 10.97 13.46
CA ASP A 109 -16.44 11.39 14.09
C ASP A 109 -16.82 10.61 15.37
N ALA A 110 -15.90 9.80 15.92
CA ALA A 110 -16.07 9.24 17.24
C ALA A 110 -16.31 10.36 18.26
N PRO A 111 -17.26 10.22 19.18
CA PRO A 111 -17.45 11.21 20.22
C PRO A 111 -16.17 11.30 21.05
N GLY A 112 -15.42 12.38 20.85
CA GLY A 112 -14.54 12.89 21.89
C GLY A 112 -15.39 13.24 23.12
N PRO A 113 -14.77 13.45 24.29
CA PRO A 113 -15.50 13.73 25.52
C PRO A 113 -16.42 14.97 25.47
N LYS A 114 -16.37 15.79 24.41
CA LYS A 114 -17.31 16.89 24.13
C LYS A 114 -17.49 17.10 22.61
N PRO A 115 -18.71 17.40 22.11
CA PRO A 115 -18.90 17.87 20.74
C PRO A 115 -18.15 19.19 20.52
N HIS A 116 -17.43 19.29 19.40
CA HIS A 116 -16.68 20.50 19.05
C HIS A 116 -17.64 21.67 18.74
N PRO A 117 -17.39 22.90 19.23
CA PRO A 117 -18.29 24.05 19.07
C PRO A 117 -18.61 24.42 17.61
N ALA A 118 -17.78 24.02 16.64
CA ALA A 118 -18.00 24.25 15.21
C ALA A 118 -18.63 23.05 14.46
N GLY A 119 -19.10 22.01 15.15
CA GLY A 119 -19.71 20.81 14.55
C GLY A 119 -18.77 19.61 14.46
N ALA A 120 -19.18 18.58 13.69
CA ALA A 120 -18.42 17.33 13.56
C ALA A 120 -17.01 17.55 12.98
N GLN A 121 -16.01 16.95 13.61
CA GLN A 121 -14.60 17.05 13.21
C GLN A 121 -14.32 16.11 12.02
N PHE A 122 -13.28 16.38 11.24
CA PHE A 122 -12.92 15.54 10.09
C PHE A 122 -11.40 15.39 10.02
N VAL A 123 -10.90 14.34 9.38
CA VAL A 123 -9.47 14.23 9.03
C VAL A 123 -9.26 14.62 7.59
N THR A 124 -8.03 14.88 7.20
CA THR A 124 -7.67 15.17 5.80
C THR A 124 -6.81 14.03 5.27
N VAL A 125 -7.05 13.63 4.02
CA VAL A 125 -6.29 12.59 3.33
C VAL A 125 -5.78 13.13 2.00
N GLU A 126 -4.65 12.61 1.56
CA GLU A 126 -4.11 12.83 0.22
C GLU A 126 -4.48 11.64 -0.68
N ASP A 127 -4.97 11.89 -1.88
CA ASP A 127 -5.18 10.86 -2.89
C ASP A 127 -3.97 10.68 -3.82
N SER A 128 -4.01 9.67 -4.68
CA SER A 128 -2.93 9.35 -5.64
C SER A 128 -2.64 10.46 -6.65
N MET A 129 -3.48 11.50 -6.73
CA MET A 129 -3.32 12.64 -7.63
C MET A 129 -2.74 13.87 -6.91
N GLY A 130 -2.35 13.71 -5.63
CA GLY A 130 -1.83 14.78 -4.80
C GLY A 130 -2.89 15.77 -4.35
N ILE A 131 -4.16 15.32 -4.21
CA ILE A 131 -5.25 16.16 -3.72
C ILE A 131 -5.51 15.88 -2.24
N VAL A 132 -5.34 16.91 -1.42
CA VAL A 132 -5.67 16.90 0.01
C VAL A 132 -7.12 17.32 0.20
N HIS A 133 -7.94 16.44 0.78
CA HIS A 133 -9.36 16.69 0.97
C HIS A 133 -9.88 16.11 2.29
N ALA A 134 -11.05 16.59 2.72
CA ALA A 134 -11.71 16.13 3.93
C ALA A 134 -12.21 14.68 3.81
N SER A 135 -11.91 13.86 4.82
CA SER A 135 -12.45 12.53 5.02
C SER A 135 -13.19 12.45 6.37
N ARG A 136 -14.37 11.84 6.34
CA ARG A 136 -15.29 11.71 7.48
C ARG A 136 -15.76 10.27 7.63
N GLY A 137 -15.92 9.85 8.87
CA GLY A 137 -16.56 8.59 9.16
C GLY A 137 -18.06 8.69 8.93
N ARG A 138 -18.66 7.65 8.36
CA ARG A 138 -20.11 7.57 8.16
C ARG A 138 -20.79 6.57 9.11
N VAL A 139 -20.00 5.89 9.94
CA VAL A 139 -20.46 4.81 10.80
C VAL A 139 -20.37 5.25 12.25
N ALA A 140 -21.43 5.00 13.01
CA ALA A 140 -21.42 5.25 14.45
C ALA A 140 -20.40 4.33 15.14
N PRO A 141 -19.73 4.80 16.20
CA PRO A 141 -18.87 3.95 17.02
C PRO A 141 -19.63 2.73 17.53
N LEU A 142 -18.97 1.57 17.55
CA LEU A 142 -19.57 0.31 18.03
C LEU A 142 -19.60 0.23 19.56
N SER A 143 -18.88 1.11 20.26
CA SER A 143 -18.81 1.19 21.72
C SER A 143 -18.62 2.64 22.16
N PRO A 144 -19.18 3.05 23.31
CA PRO A 144 -18.89 4.36 23.91
C PRO A 144 -17.42 4.54 24.31
N ASP A 145 -16.67 3.45 24.49
CA ASP A 145 -15.24 3.50 24.83
C ASP A 145 -14.33 3.67 23.60
N MET A 146 -14.90 3.59 22.39
CA MET A 146 -14.14 3.69 21.14
C MET A 146 -13.75 5.15 20.89
N ARG A 147 -12.45 5.43 20.85
CA ARG A 147 -11.89 6.78 20.70
C ARG A 147 -11.37 6.99 19.28
N SER A 148 -11.37 8.24 18.83
CA SER A 148 -10.67 8.59 17.59
C SER A 148 -9.15 8.36 17.74
N GLU A 149 -8.47 8.11 16.63
CA GLU A 149 -7.01 7.95 16.62
C GLU A 149 -6.30 9.18 17.20
N VAL A 150 -6.76 10.39 16.86
CA VAL A 150 -6.22 11.64 17.42
C VAL A 150 -6.35 11.67 18.95
N ALA A 151 -7.50 11.26 19.50
CA ALA A 151 -7.70 11.21 20.95
C ALA A 151 -6.82 10.14 21.63
N ILE A 152 -6.56 9.02 20.96
CA ILE A 152 -5.64 7.98 21.46
C ILE A 152 -4.20 8.54 21.49
N VAL A 153 -3.71 9.06 20.37
CA VAL A 153 -2.32 9.55 20.23
C VAL A 153 -2.05 10.72 21.18
N THR A 154 -2.95 11.70 21.25
CA THR A 154 -2.81 12.85 22.17
C THR A 154 -2.88 12.43 23.64
N GLY A 155 -3.74 11.46 23.98
CA GLY A 155 -3.82 10.91 25.34
C GLY A 155 -2.57 10.13 25.75
N LEU A 156 -1.99 9.35 24.85
CA LEU A 156 -0.71 8.67 25.05
C LEU A 156 0.43 9.68 25.22
N ALA A 157 0.52 10.67 24.34
CA ALA A 157 1.52 11.73 24.44
C ALA A 157 1.43 12.48 25.78
N ARG A 158 0.22 12.80 26.24
CA ARG A 158 0.02 13.43 27.54
C ARG A 158 0.52 12.54 28.68
N THR A 159 0.22 11.24 28.63
CA THR A 159 0.63 10.26 29.65
C THR A 159 2.15 10.10 29.69
N VAL A 160 2.80 10.00 28.53
CA VAL A 160 4.25 9.78 28.41
C VAL A 160 5.05 11.02 28.78
N PHE A 161 4.67 12.21 28.27
CA PHE A 161 5.47 13.42 28.46
C PHE A 161 5.15 14.17 29.76
N GLY A 162 4.00 13.90 30.39
CA GLY A 162 3.61 14.51 31.66
C GLY A 162 3.33 16.03 31.61
N PRO A 163 2.63 16.60 32.60
CA PRO A 163 1.99 17.92 32.51
C PRO A 163 2.92 19.12 32.23
N GLY A 164 4.24 18.94 32.36
CA GLY A 164 5.24 19.98 32.05
C GLY A 164 5.53 20.16 30.56
N ASP A 165 5.10 19.25 29.69
CA ASP A 165 5.27 19.41 28.24
C ASP A 165 4.39 20.55 27.70
N THR A 166 4.95 21.33 26.77
CA THR A 166 4.35 22.58 26.28
C THR A 166 3.44 22.40 25.08
N VAL A 167 3.42 21.21 24.48
CA VAL A 167 2.54 20.91 23.35
C VAL A 167 1.09 20.79 23.86
N PRO A 168 0.12 21.48 23.23
CA PRO A 168 -1.26 21.51 23.72
C PRO A 168 -2.04 20.27 23.25
N TRP A 169 -1.64 19.08 23.72
CA TRP A 169 -2.20 17.79 23.30
C TRP A 169 -3.72 17.70 23.46
N GLU A 170 -4.25 18.17 24.59
CA GLU A 170 -5.69 18.17 24.86
C GLU A 170 -6.46 19.10 23.91
N ALA A 171 -5.84 20.20 23.48
CA ALA A 171 -6.45 21.11 22.50
C ALA A 171 -6.49 20.46 21.11
N PHE A 172 -5.43 19.74 20.70
CA PHE A 172 -5.43 18.98 19.45
C PHE A 172 -6.47 17.87 19.43
N ALA A 173 -6.72 17.21 20.56
CA ALA A 173 -7.78 16.22 20.68
C ALA A 173 -9.18 16.85 20.53
N ALA A 174 -9.34 18.07 21.04
CA ALA A 174 -10.61 18.77 21.05
C ALA A 174 -10.92 19.45 19.70
N ASP A 175 -9.91 19.97 19.00
CA ASP A 175 -10.03 20.72 17.76
C ASP A 175 -8.92 20.36 16.75
N TYR A 176 -9.28 19.60 15.72
CA TYR A 176 -8.37 19.17 14.67
C TYR A 176 -7.94 20.32 13.74
N ASP A 177 -8.65 21.45 13.73
CA ASP A 177 -8.23 22.63 12.97
C ASP A 177 -6.89 23.15 13.50
N LEU A 178 -6.65 23.06 14.82
CA LEU A 178 -5.37 23.43 15.43
C LEU A 178 -4.19 22.55 14.98
N ILE A 179 -4.45 21.29 14.64
CA ILE A 179 -3.43 20.40 14.06
C ILE A 179 -3.08 20.89 12.65
N ARG A 180 -4.10 21.21 11.84
CA ARG A 180 -3.89 21.74 10.49
C ARG A 180 -3.20 23.11 10.50
N ASP A 181 -3.51 23.98 11.46
CA ASP A 181 -2.80 25.26 11.67
C ASP A 181 -1.30 25.03 11.97
N ARG A 182 -0.95 23.95 12.68
CA ARG A 182 0.45 23.59 12.94
C ARG A 182 1.13 23.06 11.68
N ILE A 183 0.44 22.26 10.87
CA ILE A 183 0.95 21.75 9.59
C ILE A 183 1.20 22.92 8.62
N GLU A 184 0.24 23.82 8.47
CA GLU A 184 0.35 25.00 7.60
C GLU A 184 1.58 25.85 7.90
N ARG A 185 1.94 25.99 9.18
CA ARG A 185 3.09 26.80 9.60
C ARG A 185 4.45 26.21 9.20
N VAL A 186 4.52 24.92 8.88
CA VAL A 186 5.80 24.22 8.71
C VAL A 186 5.93 23.50 7.37
N VAL A 187 4.81 23.12 6.74
CA VAL A 187 4.80 22.39 5.46
C VAL A 187 4.42 23.35 4.33
N PRO A 188 5.33 23.68 3.41
CA PRO A 188 5.01 24.50 2.24
C PRO A 188 3.88 23.91 1.41
N GLY A 189 3.00 24.76 0.86
CA GLY A 189 1.87 24.34 0.02
C GLY A 189 0.55 24.12 0.77
N PHE A 190 0.59 24.18 2.11
CA PHE A 190 -0.56 24.05 2.99
C PHE A 190 -1.11 25.40 3.47
N GLU A 191 -0.78 26.51 2.81
CA GLU A 191 -1.32 27.83 3.14
C GLU A 191 -2.85 27.80 3.11
N ASP A 192 -3.49 28.46 4.08
CA ASP A 192 -4.95 28.47 4.29
C ASP A 192 -5.55 27.06 4.43
N TYR A 193 -4.88 26.14 5.13
CA TYR A 193 -5.22 24.71 5.14
C TYR A 193 -6.67 24.49 5.54
N ASN A 194 -7.10 25.04 6.68
CA ASN A 194 -8.45 24.82 7.19
C ASN A 194 -9.54 25.34 6.24
N ALA A 195 -9.31 26.47 5.57
CA ALA A 195 -10.24 27.01 4.60
C ALA A 195 -10.32 26.11 3.35
N ARG A 196 -9.17 25.72 2.80
CA ARG A 196 -9.08 24.93 1.57
C ARG A 196 -9.58 23.49 1.76
N ALA A 197 -9.34 22.88 2.91
CA ALA A 197 -9.82 21.54 3.22
C ALA A 197 -11.35 21.43 3.30
N ARG A 198 -12.05 22.56 3.50
CA ARG A 198 -13.52 22.64 3.55
C ARG A 198 -14.16 22.88 2.18
N VAL A 199 -13.37 23.25 1.17
CA VAL A 199 -13.84 23.33 -0.22
C VAL A 199 -14.14 21.91 -0.71
N PRO A 200 -15.29 21.65 -1.35
CA PRO A 200 -15.57 20.35 -1.97
C PRO A 200 -14.46 19.96 -2.95
N GLY A 201 -13.89 18.76 -2.77
CA GLY A 201 -12.72 18.30 -3.54
C GLY A 201 -11.37 18.74 -2.97
N GLY A 202 -11.33 19.60 -1.95
CA GLY A 202 -10.11 19.99 -1.27
C GLY A 202 -9.17 20.83 -2.13
N PHE A 203 -7.88 20.55 -2.05
CA PHE A 203 -6.85 21.30 -2.77
C PHE A 203 -5.69 20.41 -3.23
N ALA A 204 -5.08 20.77 -4.36
CA ALA A 204 -3.87 20.11 -4.84
C ALA A 204 -2.62 20.57 -4.08
N LEU A 205 -1.73 19.64 -3.80
CA LEU A 205 -0.37 19.96 -3.38
C LEU A 205 0.40 20.62 -4.53
N PRO A 206 1.32 21.57 -4.23
CA PRO A 206 2.18 22.16 -5.23
C PRO A 206 3.02 21.09 -5.92
N HIS A 207 3.07 21.15 -7.25
CA HIS A 207 3.87 20.25 -8.06
C HIS A 207 4.75 21.08 -8.99
N ALA A 208 5.91 21.51 -8.49
CA ALA A 208 6.78 22.48 -9.16
C ALA A 208 7.10 22.19 -10.65
N PRO A 209 7.35 20.93 -11.07
CA PRO A 209 7.52 20.62 -12.50
C PRO A 209 6.27 20.83 -13.35
N ARG A 210 5.07 20.60 -12.79
CA ARG A 210 3.77 20.73 -13.47
C ARG A 210 3.36 22.21 -13.52
N ASP A 211 3.47 22.89 -12.39
CA ASP A 211 2.89 24.21 -12.18
C ASP A 211 3.74 25.32 -12.80
N ALA A 212 5.07 25.18 -12.75
CA ALA A 212 5.99 26.24 -13.15
C ALA A 212 7.21 25.76 -13.95
N ARG A 213 7.32 24.46 -14.25
CA ARG A 213 8.53 23.84 -14.82
C ARG A 213 9.80 24.12 -14.01
N VAL A 214 9.65 24.18 -12.70
CA VAL A 214 10.76 24.34 -11.76
C VAL A 214 11.16 22.96 -11.26
N PHE A 215 12.47 22.67 -11.30
CA PHE A 215 13.04 21.40 -10.86
C PHE A 215 13.93 21.65 -9.64
N PRO A 216 13.54 21.19 -8.44
CA PRO A 216 14.31 21.37 -7.22
C PRO A 216 15.50 20.39 -7.16
N THR A 217 16.29 20.35 -8.24
CA THR A 217 17.53 19.58 -8.35
C THR A 217 18.72 20.52 -8.24
N ALA A 218 19.91 20.00 -7.93
CA ALA A 218 21.13 20.82 -7.86
C ALA A 218 21.47 21.52 -9.20
N THR A 219 20.96 21.01 -10.33
CA THR A 219 21.16 21.57 -11.66
C THR A 219 20.07 22.57 -12.07
N GLY A 220 18.97 22.65 -11.30
CA GLY A 220 17.77 23.40 -11.65
C GLY A 220 16.99 22.82 -12.85
N LYS A 221 17.30 21.60 -13.29
CA LYS A 221 16.71 20.94 -14.47
C LYS A 221 16.27 19.52 -14.15
N ALA A 222 15.44 18.94 -15.02
CA ALA A 222 15.21 17.49 -15.03
C ALA A 222 16.53 16.77 -15.34
N ASN A 223 16.87 15.77 -14.52
CA ASN A 223 18.09 14.98 -14.69
C ASN A 223 17.73 13.67 -15.41
N PHE A 224 18.42 13.39 -16.52
CA PHE A 224 18.32 12.10 -17.20
C PHE A 224 19.36 11.14 -16.60
N THR A 225 18.95 9.90 -16.36
CA THR A 225 19.85 8.82 -15.93
C THR A 225 19.75 7.66 -16.90
N VAL A 226 20.85 6.91 -17.03
CA VAL A 226 20.90 5.64 -17.77
C VAL A 226 21.14 4.55 -16.74
N ASN A 227 20.21 3.60 -16.66
CA ASN A 227 20.29 2.51 -15.69
C ASN A 227 20.44 1.19 -16.45
N PRO A 228 21.31 0.26 -16.00
CA PRO A 228 21.34 -1.08 -16.55
C PRO A 228 20.02 -1.79 -16.26
N VAL A 229 19.49 -2.50 -17.25
CA VAL A 229 18.30 -3.34 -17.06
C VAL A 229 18.75 -4.61 -16.34
N THR A 230 18.16 -4.87 -15.18
CA THR A 230 18.40 -6.08 -14.38
C THR A 230 17.07 -6.77 -14.08
N SER A 231 17.08 -8.09 -14.02
CA SER A 231 15.92 -8.90 -13.63
C SER A 231 16.39 -10.11 -12.82
N PRO A 232 15.68 -10.51 -11.76
CA PRO A 232 16.00 -11.73 -11.03
C PRO A 232 15.87 -12.96 -11.93
N GLU A 233 16.87 -13.84 -11.88
CA GLU A 233 16.80 -15.14 -12.52
C GLU A 233 16.36 -16.19 -11.49
N ALA A 234 15.29 -16.93 -11.78
CA ALA A 234 14.81 -17.97 -10.88
C ALA A 234 15.75 -19.18 -10.85
N GLY A 235 16.42 -19.48 -11.98
CA GLY A 235 17.23 -20.68 -12.15
C GLY A 235 16.40 -21.96 -12.42
N PRO A 236 17.06 -23.11 -12.64
CA PRO A 236 16.36 -24.36 -12.95
C PRO A 236 15.43 -24.83 -11.83
N GLY A 237 14.26 -25.36 -12.21
CA GLY A 237 13.28 -25.92 -11.27
C GLY A 237 12.51 -24.89 -10.44
N ARG A 238 12.69 -23.59 -10.73
CA ARG A 238 12.15 -22.48 -9.96
C ARG A 238 11.37 -21.53 -10.86
N LEU A 239 10.44 -20.79 -10.27
CA LEU A 239 9.70 -19.71 -10.92
C LEU A 239 9.80 -18.41 -10.11
N LEU A 240 9.65 -17.28 -10.78
CA LEU A 240 9.55 -15.98 -10.16
C LEU A 240 8.10 -15.70 -9.77
N LEU A 241 7.80 -15.72 -8.47
CA LEU A 241 6.49 -15.44 -7.91
C LEU A 241 6.25 -13.94 -7.79
N GLN A 242 5.13 -13.48 -8.36
CA GLN A 242 4.54 -12.18 -8.07
C GLN A 242 3.29 -12.33 -7.20
N THR A 243 3.17 -11.51 -6.17
CA THR A 243 1.92 -11.43 -5.40
C THR A 243 0.92 -10.48 -6.07
N LEU A 244 -0.37 -10.77 -5.99
CA LEU A 244 -1.43 -9.94 -6.57
C LEU A 244 -2.64 -9.81 -5.64
N ARG A 245 -3.56 -8.90 -5.96
CA ARG A 245 -4.83 -8.73 -5.24
C ARG A 245 -5.98 -9.12 -6.15
N SER A 246 -7.03 -9.67 -5.55
CA SER A 246 -8.31 -9.86 -6.25
C SER A 246 -9.02 -8.51 -6.43
N HIS A 247 -10.02 -8.48 -7.30
CA HIS A 247 -10.82 -7.28 -7.57
C HIS A 247 -11.67 -6.84 -6.36
N ASP A 248 -12.01 -7.77 -5.47
CA ASP A 248 -12.80 -7.61 -4.25
C ASP A 248 -11.90 -7.57 -3.01
N GLN A 249 -10.75 -6.93 -3.13
CA GLN A 249 -9.77 -6.82 -2.05
C GLN A 249 -9.14 -5.44 -2.02
N PHE A 250 -9.01 -4.89 -0.82
CA PHE A 250 -8.22 -3.68 -0.58
C PHE A 250 -7.13 -3.97 0.45
N ASN A 251 -5.86 -3.97 0.01
CA ASN A 251 -4.72 -4.38 0.83
C ASN A 251 -4.98 -5.72 1.53
N THR A 252 -4.93 -5.80 2.86
CA THR A 252 -5.18 -7.03 3.64
C THR A 252 -6.66 -7.30 3.87
N THR A 253 -7.54 -6.34 3.55
CA THR A 253 -8.98 -6.50 3.72
C THR A 253 -9.55 -7.27 2.54
N ILE A 254 -10.01 -8.48 2.82
CA ILE A 254 -10.63 -9.40 1.86
C ILE A 254 -12.15 -9.23 1.97
N TYR A 255 -12.82 -8.85 0.89
CA TYR A 255 -14.28 -8.71 0.86
C TYR A 255 -14.99 -9.97 0.34
N GLY A 256 -14.27 -10.83 -0.39
CA GLY A 256 -14.75 -12.13 -0.86
C GLY A 256 -13.62 -13.09 -1.23
N LEU A 257 -14.00 -14.35 -1.48
CA LEU A 257 -13.07 -15.43 -1.84
C LEU A 257 -13.05 -15.72 -3.35
N ASN A 258 -13.77 -14.92 -4.13
CA ASN A 258 -13.92 -15.13 -5.57
C ASN A 258 -13.10 -14.10 -6.32
N ASP A 259 -12.35 -14.51 -7.35
CA ASP A 259 -11.78 -13.58 -8.31
C ASP A 259 -12.43 -13.75 -9.69
N ARG A 260 -13.39 -12.87 -9.98
CA ARG A 260 -14.12 -12.83 -11.24
C ARG A 260 -13.20 -12.66 -12.45
N TYR A 261 -12.10 -11.92 -12.31
CA TYR A 261 -11.20 -11.66 -13.45
C TYR A 261 -10.34 -12.87 -13.80
N ARG A 262 -10.16 -13.80 -12.86
CA ARG A 262 -9.30 -14.97 -13.03
C ARG A 262 -10.06 -16.29 -12.97
N GLY A 263 -11.38 -16.26 -12.78
CA GLY A 263 -12.22 -17.45 -12.67
C GLY A 263 -11.94 -18.28 -11.41
N ILE A 264 -11.41 -17.65 -10.36
CA ILE A 264 -11.13 -18.34 -9.10
C ILE A 264 -12.37 -18.26 -8.20
N HIS A 265 -12.76 -19.41 -7.65
CA HIS A 265 -13.94 -19.55 -6.80
C HIS A 265 -13.59 -20.24 -5.47
N ASP A 266 -14.28 -19.82 -4.40
CA ASP A 266 -14.25 -20.43 -3.05
C ASP A 266 -12.84 -20.65 -2.47
N GLY A 267 -11.87 -19.80 -2.80
CA GLY A 267 -10.52 -19.97 -2.28
C GLY A 267 -9.50 -19.01 -2.86
N ARG A 268 -8.49 -18.68 -2.04
CA ARG A 268 -7.41 -17.75 -2.40
C ARG A 268 -6.00 -18.35 -2.28
N ARG A 269 -5.88 -19.55 -1.72
CA ARG A 269 -4.61 -20.28 -1.65
C ARG A 269 -4.40 -21.03 -2.97
N VAL A 270 -4.17 -20.25 -4.02
CA VAL A 270 -3.92 -20.73 -5.38
C VAL A 270 -2.61 -20.17 -5.90
N VAL A 271 -1.93 -20.97 -6.72
CA VAL A 271 -0.75 -20.55 -7.48
C VAL A 271 -1.06 -20.69 -8.97
N LEU A 272 -1.03 -19.56 -9.66
CA LEU A 272 -1.26 -19.45 -11.09
C LEU A 272 0.06 -19.72 -11.81
N VAL A 273 0.09 -20.74 -12.67
CA VAL A 273 1.31 -21.20 -13.36
C VAL A 273 1.05 -21.38 -14.85
N ASN A 274 1.98 -20.96 -15.69
CA ASN A 274 1.92 -21.18 -17.13
C ASN A 274 1.85 -22.70 -17.43
N PRO A 275 0.97 -23.17 -18.33
CA PRO A 275 0.84 -24.60 -18.65
C PRO A 275 2.15 -25.27 -19.10
N GLU A 276 3.04 -24.56 -19.81
CA GLU A 276 4.31 -25.13 -20.27
C GLU A 276 5.31 -25.29 -19.13
N ASP A 277 5.40 -24.31 -18.24
CA ASP A 277 6.25 -24.43 -17.05
C ASP A 277 5.70 -25.50 -16.11
N ALA A 278 4.37 -25.58 -15.97
CA ALA A 278 3.71 -26.64 -15.20
C ALA A 278 4.04 -28.03 -15.78
N ARG A 279 4.02 -28.19 -17.10
CA ARG A 279 4.41 -29.44 -17.77
C ARG A 279 5.88 -29.77 -17.53
N GLU A 280 6.78 -28.79 -17.62
CA GLU A 280 8.22 -28.97 -17.38
C GLU A 280 8.54 -29.32 -15.91
N LEU A 281 7.75 -28.79 -14.97
CA LEU A 281 7.91 -29.01 -13.54
C LEU A 281 7.06 -30.18 -12.99
N GLY A 282 6.25 -30.83 -13.83
CA GLY A 282 5.36 -31.93 -13.41
C GLY A 282 4.18 -31.49 -12.52
N LEU A 283 3.74 -30.24 -12.62
CA LEU A 283 2.67 -29.64 -11.82
C LEU A 283 1.30 -29.92 -12.46
N VAL A 284 0.51 -30.78 -11.80
CA VAL A 284 -0.83 -31.16 -12.26
C VAL A 284 -1.85 -30.08 -11.88
N ASP A 285 -2.68 -29.66 -12.84
CA ASP A 285 -3.75 -28.69 -12.60
C ASP A 285 -4.74 -29.21 -11.53
N GLY A 286 -5.12 -28.34 -10.60
CA GLY A 286 -6.02 -28.66 -9.49
C GLY A 286 -5.40 -29.46 -8.35
N ALA A 287 -4.17 -29.97 -8.50
CA ALA A 287 -3.43 -30.58 -7.40
C ALA A 287 -2.96 -29.54 -6.37
N TYR A 288 -2.60 -29.99 -5.18
CA TYR A 288 -2.06 -29.15 -4.13
C TYR A 288 -0.55 -29.31 -4.01
N CYS A 289 0.12 -28.22 -3.63
CA CYS A 289 1.56 -28.16 -3.42
C CYS A 289 1.91 -27.17 -2.31
N ASP A 290 3.15 -27.26 -1.85
CA ASP A 290 3.77 -26.22 -1.04
C ASP A 290 4.63 -25.32 -1.93
N LEU A 291 4.60 -24.02 -1.63
CA LEU A 291 5.51 -23.04 -2.21
C LEU A 291 6.65 -22.81 -1.22
N VAL A 292 7.89 -22.93 -1.70
CA VAL A 292 9.08 -22.67 -0.88
C VAL A 292 9.90 -21.57 -1.53
N SER A 293 10.19 -20.51 -0.79
CA SER A 293 11.18 -19.51 -1.19
C SER A 293 12.50 -19.78 -0.48
N GLU A 294 13.59 -19.55 -1.22
CA GLU A 294 14.96 -19.75 -0.75
C GLU A 294 15.62 -18.39 -0.58
N TRP A 295 16.30 -18.20 0.55
CA TRP A 295 17.12 -17.01 0.81
C TRP A 295 18.35 -17.39 1.64
N SER A 296 19.31 -16.47 1.76
CA SER A 296 20.60 -16.73 2.43
C SER A 296 20.46 -17.09 3.91
N ASP A 297 19.35 -16.72 4.55
CA ASP A 297 19.03 -17.03 5.94
C ASP A 297 18.13 -18.26 6.12
N GLY A 298 17.74 -18.92 5.03
CA GLY A 298 17.00 -20.17 5.03
C GLY A 298 15.68 -20.15 4.25
N ASP A 299 15.08 -21.33 4.17
CA ASP A 299 13.85 -21.57 3.41
C ASP A 299 12.60 -21.10 4.17
N ARG A 300 11.64 -20.54 3.43
CA ARG A 300 10.31 -20.19 3.94
C ARG A 300 9.25 -20.92 3.15
N ARG A 301 8.18 -21.34 3.83
CA ARG A 301 7.15 -22.21 3.25
C ARG A 301 5.75 -21.63 3.38
N ALA A 302 5.02 -21.62 2.28
CA ALA A 302 3.59 -21.40 2.24
C ALA A 302 2.94 -22.72 1.79
N THR A 303 2.33 -23.42 2.75
CA THR A 303 1.81 -24.78 2.53
C THR A 303 0.51 -24.79 1.73
N HIS A 304 0.10 -25.91 1.16
CA HIS A 304 -1.28 -26.17 0.70
C HIS A 304 -1.88 -25.11 -0.25
N PHE A 305 -1.25 -24.92 -1.40
CA PHE A 305 -1.72 -24.10 -2.51
C PHE A 305 -2.23 -24.96 -3.65
N LYS A 306 -3.44 -24.68 -4.14
CA LYS A 306 -3.98 -25.31 -5.35
C LYS A 306 -3.27 -24.75 -6.59
N ILE A 307 -2.71 -25.64 -7.39
CA ILE A 307 -2.14 -25.31 -8.70
C ILE A 307 -3.30 -24.98 -9.65
N VAL A 308 -3.18 -23.86 -10.34
CA VAL A 308 -4.10 -23.45 -11.40
C VAL A 308 -3.30 -23.10 -12.63
N HIS A 309 -3.52 -23.86 -13.71
CA HIS A 309 -2.96 -23.55 -15.01
C HIS A 309 -3.56 -22.25 -15.52
N TYR A 310 -2.72 -21.25 -15.75
CA TYR A 310 -3.14 -19.90 -16.11
C TYR A 310 -2.11 -19.30 -17.08
N PRO A 311 -2.50 -18.49 -18.08
CA PRO A 311 -1.58 -17.92 -19.06
C PRO A 311 -0.73 -16.76 -18.48
N THR A 312 0.03 -17.03 -17.41
CA THR A 312 1.09 -16.14 -16.91
C THR A 312 2.29 -16.15 -17.86
N ALA A 313 3.18 -15.16 -17.72
CA ALA A 313 4.47 -15.20 -18.42
C ALA A 313 5.25 -16.46 -18.04
N ARG A 314 5.98 -17.05 -19.00
CA ARG A 314 6.86 -18.19 -18.74
C ARG A 314 7.96 -17.81 -17.75
N GLY A 315 8.36 -18.76 -16.91
CA GLY A 315 9.31 -18.56 -15.81
C GLY A 315 8.72 -17.83 -14.59
N CYS A 316 7.41 -17.54 -14.60
CA CYS A 316 6.74 -16.79 -13.55
C CYS A 316 5.53 -17.55 -12.99
N ALA A 317 5.27 -17.32 -11.70
CA ALA A 317 4.06 -17.73 -11.00
C ALA A 317 3.34 -16.51 -10.43
N ALA A 318 2.05 -16.63 -10.12
CA ALA A 318 1.33 -15.61 -9.38
C ALA A 318 0.45 -16.19 -8.28
N ALA A 319 0.37 -15.50 -7.13
CA ALA A 319 -0.48 -15.90 -6.02
C ALA A 319 -1.09 -14.69 -5.33
N TYR A 320 -2.17 -14.88 -4.58
CA TYR A 320 -2.80 -13.78 -3.86
C TYR A 320 -1.96 -13.35 -2.64
N TYR A 321 -1.93 -12.02 -2.44
CA TYR A 321 -1.55 -11.37 -1.19
C TYR A 321 -2.77 -11.36 -0.26
N PRO A 322 -2.64 -11.57 1.06
CA PRO A 322 -1.40 -11.74 1.81
C PRO A 322 -0.96 -13.21 1.98
N GLU A 323 -1.60 -14.16 1.30
CA GLU A 323 -1.43 -15.60 1.52
C GLU A 323 0.03 -16.10 1.38
N THR A 324 0.85 -15.35 0.63
CA THR A 324 2.26 -15.66 0.34
C THR A 324 3.26 -14.71 1.02
N ASN A 325 2.82 -13.83 1.94
CA ASN A 325 3.73 -12.92 2.65
C ASN A 325 4.85 -13.64 3.39
N ILE A 326 4.57 -14.85 3.90
CA ILE A 326 5.58 -15.68 4.59
C ILE A 326 6.77 -16.03 3.68
N LEU A 327 6.61 -15.96 2.36
CA LEU A 327 7.67 -16.26 1.40
C LEU A 327 8.61 -15.08 1.16
N VAL A 328 8.27 -13.87 1.59
CA VAL A 328 9.10 -12.67 1.37
C VAL A 328 10.24 -12.65 2.39
N PRO A 329 11.52 -12.74 1.96
CA PRO A 329 12.63 -12.59 2.88
C PRO A 329 12.72 -11.16 3.39
N LEU A 330 13.05 -10.98 4.67
CA LEU A 330 13.11 -9.66 5.31
C LEU A 330 14.19 -8.76 4.68
N ASP A 331 15.33 -9.35 4.32
CA ASP A 331 16.45 -8.64 3.72
C ASP A 331 16.33 -8.52 2.19
N SER A 332 15.26 -9.02 1.58
CA SER A 332 15.03 -8.90 0.15
C SER A 332 14.30 -7.59 -0.15
N VAL A 333 15.08 -6.53 -0.33
CA VAL A 333 14.62 -5.15 -0.40
C VAL A 333 15.30 -4.35 -1.52
N ALA A 334 14.65 -3.28 -1.98
CA ALA A 334 15.26 -2.31 -2.88
C ALA A 334 16.41 -1.56 -2.15
N GLU A 335 17.55 -1.41 -2.82
CA GLU A 335 18.80 -0.87 -2.28
C GLU A 335 18.66 0.49 -1.57
N ILE A 336 17.79 1.36 -2.08
CA ILE A 336 17.64 2.73 -1.56
C ILE A 336 16.41 2.87 -0.67
N SER A 337 15.24 2.41 -1.12
CA SER A 337 13.97 2.65 -0.44
C SER A 337 13.62 1.61 0.62
N ASN A 338 14.41 0.55 0.75
CA ASN A 338 14.14 -0.60 1.62
C ASN A 338 12.77 -1.26 1.34
N THR A 339 12.23 -1.11 0.13
CA THR A 339 10.92 -1.65 -0.25
C THR A 339 11.04 -3.15 -0.51
N PRO A 340 10.22 -4.02 0.12
CA PRO A 340 10.32 -5.46 -0.08
C PRO A 340 10.04 -5.91 -1.51
N THR A 341 10.73 -6.96 -1.95
CA THR A 341 10.67 -7.52 -3.31
C THR A 341 9.45 -8.45 -3.53
N SER A 342 8.26 -8.10 -3.02
CA SER A 342 7.05 -8.96 -3.07
C SER A 342 6.49 -9.26 -4.48
N LYS A 343 7.14 -8.75 -5.53
CA LYS A 343 6.80 -9.01 -6.94
C LYS A 343 7.80 -9.92 -7.65
N SER A 344 8.85 -10.33 -6.97
CA SER A 344 9.96 -11.07 -7.55
C SER A 344 10.59 -12.02 -6.54
N ILE A 345 9.77 -12.96 -6.05
CA ILE A 345 10.19 -13.96 -5.06
C ILE A 345 10.56 -15.23 -5.82
N VAL A 346 11.80 -15.71 -5.71
CA VAL A 346 12.18 -17.00 -6.31
C VAL A 346 11.55 -18.12 -5.49
N ILE A 347 10.76 -18.97 -6.14
CA ILE A 347 10.10 -20.11 -5.49
C ILE A 347 10.39 -21.41 -6.21
N ARG A 348 10.39 -22.50 -5.44
CA ARG A 348 10.28 -23.88 -5.91
C ARG A 348 9.01 -24.52 -5.34
N PHE A 349 8.57 -25.57 -6.01
CA PHE A 349 7.39 -26.34 -5.63
C PHE A 349 7.80 -27.60 -4.89
N GLU A 350 7.09 -27.93 -3.82
CA GLU A 350 7.22 -29.19 -3.11
C GLU A 350 5.87 -29.90 -3.02
N PRO A 351 5.86 -31.23 -2.78
CA PRO A 351 4.63 -31.95 -2.44
C PRO A 351 3.89 -31.29 -1.28
N ASP A 352 2.56 -31.28 -1.34
CA ASP A 352 1.71 -30.73 -0.28
C ASP A 352 2.02 -31.41 1.06
N SER A 353 2.40 -30.60 2.07
CA SER A 353 2.68 -31.10 3.41
C SER A 353 1.45 -31.06 4.32
N ALA A 354 0.29 -30.61 3.82
CA ALA A 354 -0.92 -30.59 4.64
C ALA A 354 -1.34 -32.01 5.05
N PRO A 355 -1.84 -32.19 6.29
CA PRO A 355 -2.47 -33.44 6.67
C PRO A 355 -3.64 -33.72 5.72
N ALA A 356 -3.76 -34.97 5.24
CA ALA A 356 -4.93 -35.39 4.49
C ALA A 356 -6.18 -35.06 5.32
N ALA A 357 -7.13 -34.35 4.71
CA ALA A 357 -8.38 -33.99 5.38
C ALA A 357 -9.07 -35.29 5.84
N THR A 358 -9.23 -35.44 7.16
CA THR A 358 -9.98 -36.52 7.80
C THR A 358 -11.47 -36.41 7.58
#